data_AF-A0AAU8DJH6-F1
#
_entry.id   AF-A0AAU8DJH6-F1
#
_cell.length_a   1.000
_cell.length_b   1.000
_cell.length_c   1.000
_cell.angle_alpha   90.00
_cell.angle_beta   90.00
_cell.angle_gamma   90.00
#
_symmetry.space_group_name_H-M   'P 1'
#
loop_
_entity.id
_entity.type
_entity.pdbx_description
1 polymer ?
#
loop_
_entity_poly.entity_id
_entity_poly.type
_entity_poly.pdbx_seq_one_letter_code
_entity_poly.pdbx_strand_id
1 'polypeptide(L)'
;MTGTSPPRPPADLARSGKDLWRALTDDYELAAQEMALLTEACRTLDSCDALQVQLTTDGLMSESSQGVRVHPALVELRQQRIALARMFAALRVPTGDDGRLQSRPTRGVYSLRPAQ
;
A
#
# COMPACT_ATOMS: atom_id res chain seq x y z
N MET A 1 4.07 12.93 31.38
CA MET A 1 3.94 11.85 30.37
C MET A 1 2.56 11.99 29.75
N THR A 2 2.41 12.79 28.70
CA THR A 2 1.14 12.92 27.99
C THR A 2 1.01 11.70 27.07
N GLY A 3 0.36 10.65 27.58
CA GLY A 3 0.03 9.46 26.82
C GLY A 3 -1.08 9.79 25.82
N THR A 4 -0.72 10.18 24.61
CA THR A 4 -1.68 10.30 23.51
C THR A 4 -2.02 8.88 23.05
N SER A 5 -3.27 8.46 23.25
CA SER A 5 -3.76 7.17 22.75
C SER A 5 -3.56 7.11 21.23
N PRO A 6 -3.16 5.94 20.66
CA PRO A 6 -3.01 5.80 19.23
C PRO A 6 -4.32 6.13 18.50
N PRO A 7 -4.26 6.75 17.30
CA PRO A 7 -5.44 7.13 16.56
C PRO A 7 -6.25 5.89 16.17
N ARG A 8 -7.59 6.01 16.25
CA ARG A 8 -8.47 4.92 15.85
C ARG A 8 -8.39 4.68 14.34
N PRO A 9 -8.43 3.41 13.89
CA PRO A 9 -8.49 3.10 12.47
C PRO A 9 -9.76 3.66 11.82
N PRO A 10 -9.71 4.08 10.54
CA PRO A 10 -10.90 4.40 9.77
C PRO A 10 -11.94 3.28 9.79
N ALA A 11 -13.22 3.65 9.87
CA ALA A 11 -14.32 2.71 10.10
C ALA A 11 -14.56 1.75 8.93
N ASP A 12 -14.19 2.17 7.72
CA ASP A 12 -14.34 1.45 6.46
C ASP A 12 -13.27 0.37 6.23
N LEU A 13 -12.22 0.31 7.07
CA LEU A 13 -11.20 -0.73 6.95
C LEU A 13 -11.72 -2.11 7.34
N ALA A 14 -11.32 -3.12 6.56
CA ALA A 14 -11.51 -4.52 6.90
C ALA A 14 -10.39 -5.00 7.84
N ARG A 15 -10.28 -6.32 8.04
CA ARG A 15 -9.40 -6.90 9.05
C ARG A 15 -7.94 -6.56 8.82
N SER A 16 -7.42 -6.81 7.61
CA SER A 16 -6.01 -6.63 7.30
C SER A 16 -5.59 -5.16 7.31
N GLY A 17 -6.42 -4.26 6.80
CA GLY A 17 -6.22 -2.82 6.90
C GLY A 17 -6.19 -2.34 8.36
N LYS A 18 -7.10 -2.84 9.21
CA LYS A 18 -7.09 -2.53 10.66
C LYS A 18 -5.84 -3.04 11.36
N ASP A 19 -5.37 -4.23 11.00
CA ASP A 19 -4.18 -4.84 11.58
C ASP A 19 -2.93 -4.04 11.18
N LEU A 20 -2.79 -3.66 9.91
CA LEU A 20 -1.71 -2.80 9.42
C LEU A 20 -1.74 -1.41 10.08
N TRP A 21 -2.92 -0.80 10.17
CA TRP A 21 -3.09 0.50 10.81
C TRP A 21 -2.53 0.49 12.23
N ARG A 22 -3.00 -0.46 13.05
CA ARG A 22 -2.54 -0.61 14.45
C ARG A 22 -1.03 -0.84 14.51
N ALA A 23 -0.51 -1.77 13.70
CA ALA A 23 0.92 -2.06 13.70
C ALA A 23 1.79 -0.81 13.43
N LEU A 24 1.36 0.09 12.55
CA LEU A 24 2.13 1.30 12.25
C LEU A 24 1.83 2.46 13.21
N THR A 25 0.59 2.63 13.68
CA THR A 25 0.25 3.73 14.59
C THR A 25 0.58 3.46 16.05
N ASP A 26 0.77 2.20 16.43
CA ASP A 26 1.20 1.81 17.77
C ASP A 26 2.72 1.99 17.94
N ASP A 27 3.50 1.78 16.87
CA ASP A 27 4.96 1.80 16.90
C ASP A 27 5.58 3.13 16.39
N TYR A 28 4.86 3.91 15.58
CA TYR A 28 5.39 5.11 14.91
C TYR A 28 4.50 6.35 15.08
N GLU A 29 5.12 7.50 15.36
CA GLU A 29 4.47 8.81 15.23
C GLU A 29 4.54 9.28 13.77
N LEU A 30 3.39 9.28 13.10
CA LEU A 30 3.27 9.65 11.68
C LEU A 30 2.77 11.08 11.53
N ALA A 31 3.37 11.84 10.61
CA ALA A 31 2.88 13.15 10.23
C ALA A 31 1.57 13.04 9.43
N ALA A 32 0.86 14.17 9.27
CA ALA A 32 -0.45 14.18 8.62
C ALA A 32 -0.46 13.57 7.21
N GLN A 33 0.57 13.85 6.39
CA GLN A 33 0.68 13.25 5.06
C GLN A 33 0.96 11.73 5.10
N GLU A 34 1.67 11.25 6.11
CA GLU A 34 1.96 9.82 6.29
C GLU A 34 0.71 9.09 6.78
N MET A 35 -0.08 9.72 7.67
CA MET A 35 -1.39 9.21 8.09
C MET A 35 -2.37 9.08 6.91
N ALA A 36 -2.40 10.07 6.01
CA ALA A 36 -3.22 10.01 4.80
C ALA A 36 -2.75 8.87 3.88
N LEU A 37 -1.43 8.73 3.69
CA LEU A 37 -0.86 7.66 2.88
C LEU A 37 -1.09 6.27 3.48
N LEU A 38 -0.99 6.14 4.80
CA LEU A 38 -1.31 4.90 5.53
C LEU A 38 -2.77 4.51 5.35
N THR A 39 -3.69 5.47 5.41
CA THR A 39 -5.11 5.24 5.18
C THR A 39 -5.35 4.58 3.82
N GLU A 40 -4.76 5.14 2.76
CA GLU A 40 -4.89 4.59 1.40
C GLU A 40 -4.20 3.22 1.27
N ALA A 41 -3.03 3.04 1.89
CA ALA A 41 -2.36 1.75 1.91
C ALA A 41 -3.21 0.65 2.58
N CYS A 42 -3.90 0.96 3.68
CA CYS A 42 -4.80 0.03 4.36
C CYS A 42 -5.99 -0.36 3.48
N ARG A 43 -6.62 0.60 2.81
CA ARG A 43 -7.74 0.35 1.87
C ARG A 43 -7.32 -0.49 0.68
N THR A 44 -6.13 -0.23 0.13
CA THR A 44 -5.57 -1.03 -0.96
C THR A 44 -5.23 -2.44 -0.51
N LEU A 45 -4.74 -2.62 0.72
CA LEU A 45 -4.50 -3.95 1.29
C LEU A 45 -5.82 -4.74 1.42
N ASP A 46 -6.86 -4.12 1.97
CA ASP A 46 -8.19 -4.75 2.06
C ASP A 46 -8.75 -5.13 0.67
N SER A 47 -8.52 -4.27 -0.33
CA SER A 47 -8.90 -4.56 -1.72
C SER A 47 -8.11 -5.74 -2.30
N CYS A 48 -6.82 -5.85 -1.99
CA CYS A 48 -6.01 -7.00 -2.40
C CYS A 48 -6.55 -8.31 -1.82
N ASP A 49 -6.96 -8.30 -0.55
CA ASP A 49 -7.52 -9.49 0.11
C ASP A 49 -8.85 -9.90 -0.51
N ALA A 50 -9.74 -8.94 -0.79
CA ALA A 50 -11.01 -9.23 -1.45
C ALA A 50 -10.80 -9.84 -2.85
N LEU A 51 -9.90 -9.27 -3.65
CA LEU A 51 -9.54 -9.80 -4.98
C LEU A 51 -8.89 -11.19 -4.89
N GLN A 52 -8.07 -11.43 -3.86
CA GLN A 52 -7.43 -12.72 -3.64
C GLN A 52 -8.46 -13.79 -3.28
N VAL A 53 -9.44 -13.48 -2.42
CA VAL A 53 -10.57 -14.38 -2.09
C VAL A 53 -11.39 -14.72 -3.34
N GLN A 54 -11.66 -13.71 -4.18
CA GLN A 54 -12.37 -13.93 -5.43
C GLN A 54 -11.60 -14.89 -6.35
N LEU A 55 -10.30 -14.66 -6.56
CA LEU A 55 -9.46 -15.54 -7.38
C LEU A 55 -9.31 -16.96 -6.83
N THR A 56 -9.29 -17.11 -5.51
CA THR A 56 -9.29 -18.42 -4.87
C THR A 56 -10.60 -19.18 -5.12
N THR A 57 -11.72 -18.46 -5.25
CA THR A 57 -13.04 -19.04 -5.51
C THR A 57 -13.25 -19.34 -6.99
N ASP A 58 -12.94 -18.38 -7.87
CA ASP A 58 -13.27 -18.43 -9.29
C ASP A 58 -12.16 -19.07 -10.14
N GLY A 59 -10.93 -19.12 -9.62
CA GLY A 59 -9.75 -19.55 -10.35
C GLY A 59 -9.08 -18.44 -11.17
N LEU A 60 -7.93 -18.76 -11.78
CA LEU A 60 -7.11 -17.78 -12.51
C LEU A 60 -7.61 -17.52 -13.94
N MET A 61 -8.47 -18.40 -14.45
CA MET A 61 -9.07 -18.31 -15.78
C MET A 61 -10.58 -18.11 -15.63
N SER A 62 -11.16 -17.26 -16.47
CA SER A 62 -12.58 -16.96 -16.52
C SER A 62 -13.11 -17.25 -17.93
N GLU A 63 -14.27 -17.90 -18.00
CA GLU A 63 -14.98 -18.11 -19.25
C GLU A 63 -15.68 -16.82 -19.69
N SER A 64 -15.52 -16.46 -20.96
CA SER A 64 -16.23 -15.35 -21.59
C SER A 64 -16.90 -15.82 -22.87
N SER A 65 -17.82 -15.02 -23.41
CA SER A 65 -18.43 -15.27 -24.72
C SER A 65 -17.42 -15.38 -25.87
N GLN A 66 -16.18 -14.96 -25.66
CA GLN A 66 -15.08 -15.00 -26.63
C GLN A 66 -14.01 -16.07 -26.27
N GLY A 67 -14.33 -17.00 -25.36
CA GLY A 67 -13.46 -18.08 -24.90
C GLY A 67 -12.85 -17.85 -23.52
N VAL A 68 -11.96 -18.76 -23.11
CA VAL A 68 -11.26 -18.74 -21.82
C VAL A 68 -10.18 -17.66 -21.82
N ARG A 69 -10.19 -16.81 -20.79
CA ARG A 69 -9.24 -15.70 -20.62
C ARG A 69 -8.76 -15.62 -19.18
N VAL A 70 -7.69 -14.85 -18.95
CA VAL A 70 -7.23 -14.55 -17.59
C VAL A 70 -8.34 -13.81 -16.83
N HIS A 71 -8.57 -14.21 -15.59
CA HIS A 71 -9.58 -13.62 -14.73
C HIS A 71 -9.28 -12.11 -14.50
N PRO A 72 -10.23 -11.18 -14.75
CA PRO A 72 -10.00 -9.74 -14.60
C PRO A 72 -9.48 -9.32 -13.22
N ALA A 73 -9.96 -9.96 -12.15
CA ALA A 73 -9.48 -9.73 -10.78
C ALA A 73 -7.97 -10.01 -10.61
N LEU A 74 -7.36 -10.90 -11.41
CA LEU A 74 -5.91 -11.15 -11.34
C LEU A 74 -5.12 -9.96 -11.87
N VAL A 75 -5.64 -9.34 -12.93
CA VAL A 75 -5.03 -8.14 -13.51
C VAL A 75 -5.13 -6.98 -12.51
N GLU A 76 -6.31 -6.80 -11.90
CA GLU A 76 -6.52 -5.75 -10.89
C GLU A 76 -5.65 -5.98 -9.66
N LEU A 77 -5.61 -7.20 -9.12
CA LEU A 77 -4.78 -7.55 -7.96
C LEU A 77 -3.30 -7.24 -8.21
N ARG A 78 -2.81 -7.49 -9.42
CA ARG A 78 -1.43 -7.12 -9.80
C ARG A 78 -1.22 -5.60 -9.73
N GLN A 79 -2.16 -4.79 -10.20
CA GLN A 79 -2.05 -3.32 -10.14
C GLN A 79 -2.11 -2.81 -8.71
N GLN A 80 -3.05 -3.32 -7.90
CA GLN A 80 -3.17 -2.97 -6.48
C GLN A 80 -1.90 -3.30 -5.70
N ARG A 81 -1.28 -4.47 -5.94
CA ARG A 81 0.01 -4.84 -5.31
C ARG A 81 1.15 -3.89 -5.69
N ILE A 82 1.20 -3.41 -6.93
CA ILE A 82 2.19 -2.42 -7.37
C ILE A 82 1.95 -1.07 -6.68
N ALA A 83 0.70 -0.64 -6.60
CA ALA A 83 0.33 0.59 -5.89
C ALA A 83 0.70 0.50 -4.40
N LEU A 84 0.37 -0.61 -3.74
CA LEU A 84 0.71 -0.87 -2.34
C LEU A 84 2.21 -0.80 -2.09
N ALA A 85 3.01 -1.47 -2.93
CA ALA A 85 4.47 -1.43 -2.83
C ALA A 85 5.03 0.00 -2.96
N ARG A 86 4.44 0.84 -3.82
CA ARG A 86 4.82 2.26 -3.96
C ARG A 86 4.45 3.07 -2.73
N MET A 87 3.28 2.83 -2.13
CA MET A 87 2.86 3.50 -0.90
C MET A 87 3.75 3.11 0.28
N PHE A 88 4.12 1.84 0.42
CA PHE A 88 5.07 1.39 1.46
C PHE A 88 6.47 1.98 1.27
N ALA A 89 6.96 2.06 0.04
CA ALA A 89 8.22 2.75 -0.25
C ALA A 89 8.15 4.24 0.11
N ALA A 90 7.01 4.89 -0.12
CA ALA A 90 6.80 6.30 0.21
C ALA A 90 6.64 6.56 1.72
N LEU A 91 6.03 5.63 2.47
CA LEU A 91 5.98 5.63 3.94
C LEU A 91 7.34 5.37 4.59
N ARG A 92 8.35 4.99 3.80
CA ARG A 92 9.70 4.63 4.29
C ARG A 92 9.67 3.61 5.42
N VAL A 93 8.67 2.71 5.42
CA VAL A 93 8.56 1.66 6.44
C VAL A 93 9.88 0.87 6.41
N PRO A 94 10.60 0.75 7.55
CA PRO A 94 11.84 0.00 7.58
C PRO A 94 11.57 -1.45 7.17
N THR A 95 11.99 -1.83 5.96
CA THR A 95 12.10 -3.25 5.60
C THR A 95 13.28 -3.77 6.40
N GLY A 96 13.06 -4.76 7.28
CA GLY A 96 14.01 -5.20 8.32
C GLY A 96 15.31 -5.85 7.84
N ASP A 97 16.00 -5.27 6.86
CA ASP A 97 17.34 -5.64 6.43
C ASP A 97 18.17 -4.36 6.22
N ASP A 98 19.01 -4.08 7.22
CA ASP A 98 20.23 -3.27 7.18
C ASP A 98 20.21 -1.92 6.43
N GLY A 99 19.92 -0.85 7.17
CA GLY A 99 20.74 0.39 7.20
C GLY A 99 21.00 1.17 5.90
N ARG A 100 20.42 0.77 4.78
CA ARG A 100 20.48 1.46 3.50
C ARG A 100 19.05 1.56 3.00
N LEU A 101 18.41 2.68 3.36
CA LEU A 101 17.30 3.21 2.58
C LEU A 101 17.72 3.12 1.11
N GLN A 102 17.14 2.18 0.36
CA GLN A 102 17.23 2.18 -1.09
C GLN A 102 16.38 3.33 -1.59
N SER A 103 16.83 4.55 -1.32
CA SER A 103 16.49 5.73 -2.10
C SER A 103 17.03 5.45 -3.49
N ARG A 104 16.24 4.76 -4.31
CA ARG A 104 16.47 4.78 -5.75
C ARG A 104 16.43 6.27 -6.12
N PRO A 105 17.53 6.89 -6.57
CA PRO A 105 17.48 8.28 -6.95
C PRO A 105 16.39 8.41 -8.01
N THR A 106 15.36 9.20 -7.71
CA THR A 106 14.39 9.64 -8.70
C THR A 106 15.21 10.20 -9.85
N ARG A 107 15.11 9.53 -11.00
CA ARG A 107 15.79 9.89 -12.26
C ARG A 107 15.82 11.42 -12.39
N GLY A 108 17.03 11.97 -12.48
CA GLY A 108 17.34 13.37 -12.20
C GLY A 108 16.43 14.39 -12.86
N VAL A 109 16.13 15.46 -12.13
CA VAL A 109 15.47 16.66 -12.63
C VAL A 109 16.38 17.85 -12.34
N TYR A 110 16.92 18.38 -13.43
CA TYR A 110 17.60 19.66 -13.64
C TYR A 110 18.21 20.38 -12.43
N SER A 111 19.55 20.39 -12.42
CA SER A 111 20.31 21.55 -11.98
C SER A 111 19.79 22.82 -12.66
N LEU A 112 19.11 23.68 -11.91
CA LEU A 112 19.00 25.10 -12.24
C LEU A 112 20.06 25.83 -11.43
N ARG A 113 21.15 26.24 -12.08
CA ARG A 113 22.06 27.23 -11.51
C ARG A 113 21.32 28.57 -11.44
N PRO A 114 21.45 29.38 -10.37
CA PRO A 114 21.12 30.79 -10.46
C PRO A 114 22.15 31.46 -11.39
N ALA A 115 21.66 32.21 -12.38
CA ALA A 115 22.47 33.19 -13.09
C ALA A 115 22.72 34.38 -12.16
N GLN A 116 23.96 34.89 -12.17
CA GLN A 116 24.29 36.21 -11.64
C GLN A 116 24.03 37.27 -12.71
#